data_AF-A0A8S9RM29-F1
#
_entry.id   AF-A0A8S9RM29-F1
#
_cell.length_a   1.000
_cell.length_b   1.000
_cell.length_c   1.000
_cell.angle_alpha   90.00
_cell.angle_beta   90.00
_cell.angle_gamma   90.00
#
_symmetry.space_group_name_H-M   'P 1'
#
loop_
_entity.id
_entity.type
_entity.pdbx_description
1 polymer ?
#
loop_
_entity_poly.entity_id
_entity_poly.type
_entity_poly.pdbx_seq_one_letter_code
_entity_poly.pdbx_strand_id
1 'polypeptide(L)'
;MMQTKNNTPAAQGKCITRLLLYHFCVNLPLMMASYPVFTAMGMRSSFPLPSWKEVSGQILFYFIIEDFVFYWGHRILHSKWLYKNVHSVHHEYATPFGLTSAYAHPAEILFLGFATIVGPALTGPHLITLWLWMVLRVLETVEAHCGYHFPWSLSNFLPLYGGADFHDYHHRLLYTKSGNYSSTFVYMDWIFGTHKGYRRLKSLKEKQ
;
A
#
# COMPACT_ATOMS: atom_id res chain seq x y z
N MET A 1 16.95 8.53 17.95
CA MET A 1 18.06 8.21 17.01
C MET A 1 17.46 7.56 15.77
N MET A 2 17.61 8.19 14.60
CA MET A 2 17.31 7.54 13.32
C MET A 2 18.30 6.38 13.16
N GLN A 3 17.81 5.15 13.08
CA GLN A 3 18.68 4.02 12.76
C GLN A 3 19.26 4.30 11.37
N THR A 4 20.59 4.31 11.25
CA THR A 4 21.27 4.54 9.98
C THR A 4 20.83 3.47 8.98
N LYS A 5 20.30 3.91 7.83
CA LYS A 5 19.78 3.05 6.76
C LYS A 5 20.90 2.09 6.31
N ASN A 6 20.90 0.85 6.80
CA ASN A 6 21.85 -0.20 6.39
C ASN A 6 21.41 -0.82 5.04
N ASN A 7 21.19 0.03 4.03
CA ASN A 7 20.86 -0.38 2.68
C ASN A 7 22.16 -0.60 1.90
N THR A 8 22.87 -1.69 2.20
CA THR A 8 24.10 -2.03 1.47
C THR A 8 23.79 -2.24 -0.02
N PRO A 9 24.76 -2.00 -0.93
CA PRO A 9 24.56 -2.27 -2.36
C PRO A 9 24.11 -3.71 -2.64
N ALA A 10 24.59 -4.68 -1.85
CA ALA A 10 24.16 -6.07 -1.95
C ALA A 10 22.67 -6.26 -1.58
N ALA A 11 22.19 -5.60 -0.52
CA ALA A 11 20.79 -5.65 -0.11
C ALA A 11 19.87 -4.98 -1.16
N GLN A 12 20.32 -3.88 -1.77
CA GLN A 12 19.62 -3.23 -2.88
C GLN A 12 19.57 -4.12 -4.13
N GLY A 13 20.69 -4.76 -4.48
CA GLY A 13 20.75 -5.71 -5.59
C GLY A 13 19.78 -6.88 -5.41
N LYS A 14 19.75 -7.50 -4.22
CA LYS A 14 18.79 -8.55 -3.88
C LYS A 14 17.34 -8.09 -4.05
N CYS A 15 17.02 -6.88 -3.57
CA CYS A 15 15.69 -6.28 -3.69
C CYS A 15 15.31 -6.10 -5.17
N ILE A 16 16.18 -5.47 -5.97
CA ILE A 16 15.96 -5.23 -7.40
C ILE A 16 15.75 -6.54 -8.15
N THR A 17 16.62 -7.54 -7.95
CA THR A 17 16.49 -8.84 -8.64
C THR A 17 15.15 -9.51 -8.32
N ARG A 18 14.74 -9.54 -7.04
CA ARG A 18 13.46 -10.12 -6.63
C ARG A 18 12.27 -9.33 -7.20
N LEU A 19 12.34 -8.00 -7.18
CA LEU A 19 11.32 -7.15 -7.78
C LEU A 19 11.14 -7.44 -9.26
N LEU A 20 12.23 -7.49 -10.03
CA LEU A 20 12.17 -7.80 -11.46
C LEU A 20 11.55 -9.19 -11.68
N LEU A 21 12.01 -10.20 -10.95
CA LEU A 21 11.44 -11.55 -11.02
C LEU A 21 9.93 -11.55 -10.73
N TYR A 22 9.46 -10.87 -9.70
CA TYR A 22 8.04 -10.82 -9.37
C TYR A 22 7.22 -10.02 -10.37
N HIS A 23 7.77 -8.94 -10.93
CA HIS A 23 7.08 -8.19 -11.98
C HIS A 23 6.87 -9.03 -13.24
N PHE A 24 7.90 -9.75 -13.69
CA PHE A 24 7.80 -10.58 -14.90
C PHE A 24 7.08 -11.91 -14.69
N CYS A 25 7.26 -12.57 -13.54
CA CYS A 25 6.71 -13.91 -13.30
C CYS A 25 5.37 -13.92 -12.57
N VAL A 26 4.99 -12.84 -11.88
CA VAL A 26 3.73 -12.77 -11.11
C VAL A 26 2.83 -11.66 -11.66
N ASN A 27 3.30 -10.41 -11.66
CA ASN A 27 2.45 -9.27 -12.01
C ASN A 27 2.05 -9.27 -13.49
N LEU A 28 3.00 -9.50 -14.40
CA LEU A 28 2.72 -9.49 -15.84
C LEU A 28 1.71 -10.60 -16.25
N PRO A 29 1.88 -11.88 -15.85
CA PRO A 29 0.86 -12.91 -16.10
C PRO A 29 -0.49 -12.56 -15.49
N LEU A 30 -0.51 -12.03 -14.26
CA LEU A 30 -1.73 -11.60 -13.59
C LEU A 30 -2.44 -10.48 -14.37
N MET A 31 -1.70 -9.47 -14.84
CA MET A 31 -2.25 -8.38 -15.66
C MET A 31 -2.84 -8.91 -16.96
N MET A 32 -2.14 -9.78 -17.69
CA MET A 32 -2.67 -10.38 -18.92
C MET A 32 -3.94 -11.20 -18.65
N ALA A 33 -3.95 -12.00 -17.59
CA ALA A 33 -5.11 -12.80 -17.19
C ALA A 33 -6.29 -11.95 -16.69
N SER A 34 -6.01 -10.77 -16.14
CA SER A 34 -7.04 -9.88 -15.59
C SER A 34 -7.86 -9.15 -16.65
N TYR A 35 -7.30 -8.89 -17.84
CA TYR A 35 -7.98 -8.16 -18.91
C TYR A 35 -9.36 -8.73 -19.31
N PRO A 36 -9.52 -10.04 -19.58
CA PRO A 36 -10.83 -10.62 -19.88
C PRO A 36 -11.79 -10.51 -18.70
N VAL A 37 -11.28 -10.61 -17.46
CA VAL A 37 -12.09 -10.46 -16.25
C VAL A 37 -12.65 -9.05 -16.14
N PHE A 38 -11.81 -8.02 -16.30
CA PHE A 38 -12.28 -6.63 -16.29
C PHE A 38 -13.28 -6.34 -17.41
N THR A 39 -13.04 -6.90 -18.61
CA THR A 39 -13.97 -6.77 -19.73
C THR A 39 -15.33 -7.40 -19.40
N ALA A 40 -15.33 -8.60 -18.79
CA ALA A 40 -16.56 -9.25 -18.33
C ALA A 40 -17.26 -8.50 -17.18
N MET A 41 -16.51 -7.75 -16.38
CA MET A 41 -17.02 -6.87 -15.32
C MET A 41 -17.48 -5.49 -15.83
N GLY A 42 -17.49 -5.27 -17.15
CA GLY A 42 -18.05 -4.06 -17.76
C GLY A 42 -17.04 -2.93 -17.97
N MET A 43 -15.74 -3.19 -17.89
CA MET A 43 -14.70 -2.22 -18.26
C MET A 43 -14.88 -1.77 -19.72
N ARG A 44 -14.78 -0.47 -19.96
CA ARG A 44 -14.92 0.15 -21.28
C ARG A 44 -13.63 0.84 -21.71
N SER A 45 -13.34 0.84 -23.01
CA SER A 45 -12.19 1.56 -23.58
C SER A 45 -12.56 2.45 -24.78
N SER A 46 -13.82 2.40 -25.22
CA SER A 46 -14.34 3.20 -26.32
C SER A 46 -14.88 4.55 -25.85
N PHE A 47 -14.97 5.50 -26.78
CA PHE A 47 -15.63 6.79 -26.54
C PHE A 47 -17.13 6.63 -26.22
N PRO A 48 -17.73 7.61 -25.51
CA PRO A 48 -17.11 8.83 -24.96
C PRO A 48 -16.24 8.56 -23.73
N LEU A 49 -15.27 9.46 -23.48
CA LEU A 49 -14.46 9.40 -22.26
C LEU A 49 -15.32 9.69 -21.03
N PRO A 50 -14.97 9.12 -19.85
CA PRO A 50 -15.71 9.39 -18.62
C PRO A 50 -15.59 10.86 -18.24
N SER A 51 -16.66 11.41 -17.66
CA SER A 51 -16.63 12.76 -17.13
C SER A 51 -15.68 12.85 -15.92
N TRP A 52 -15.12 14.03 -15.64
CA TRP A 52 -14.30 14.23 -14.43
C TRP A 52 -15.04 13.89 -13.14
N LYS A 53 -16.36 14.11 -13.08
CA LYS A 53 -17.17 13.72 -11.91
C LYS A 53 -17.19 12.21 -11.70
N GLU A 54 -17.33 11.45 -12.78
CA GLU A 54 -17.27 9.98 -12.75
C GLU A 54 -15.89 9.51 -12.32
N VAL A 55 -14.82 10.04 -12.95
CA VAL A 55 -13.44 9.69 -12.60
C VAL A 55 -13.15 9.98 -11.14
N SER A 56 -13.43 11.20 -10.65
CA SER A 56 -13.17 11.57 -9.26
C SER A 56 -14.00 10.75 -8.27
N GLY A 57 -15.27 10.49 -8.58
CA GLY A 57 -16.14 9.65 -7.73
C GLY A 57 -15.64 8.21 -7.64
N GLN A 58 -15.22 7.63 -8.77
CA GLN A 58 -14.63 6.29 -8.83
C GLN A 58 -13.31 6.23 -8.06
N ILE A 59 -12.39 7.16 -8.28
CA ILE A 59 -11.09 7.20 -7.57
C ILE A 59 -11.28 7.32 -6.06
N LEU A 60 -12.17 8.20 -5.60
CA LEU A 60 -12.47 8.33 -4.17
C LEU A 60 -13.03 7.03 -3.59
N PHE A 61 -13.98 6.41 -4.30
CA PHE A 61 -14.55 5.13 -3.91
C PHE A 61 -13.47 4.04 -3.84
N TYR A 62 -12.55 4.00 -4.79
CA TYR A 62 -11.45 3.02 -4.82
C TYR A 62 -10.51 3.17 -3.64
N PHE A 63 -10.11 4.39 -3.28
CA PHE A 63 -9.29 4.59 -2.08
C PHE A 63 -10.00 4.09 -0.81
N ILE A 64 -11.29 4.39 -0.65
CA ILE A 64 -12.03 3.98 0.55
C ILE A 64 -12.14 2.46 0.65
N ILE A 65 -12.51 1.79 -0.44
CA ILE A 65 -12.71 0.33 -0.44
C ILE A 65 -11.39 -0.43 -0.38
N GLU A 66 -10.35 0.06 -1.05
CA GLU A 66 -9.01 -0.52 -0.99
C GLU A 66 -8.47 -0.44 0.44
N ASP A 67 -8.55 0.72 1.09
CA ASP A 67 -8.12 0.88 2.49
C ASP A 67 -8.88 -0.06 3.43
N PHE A 68 -10.18 -0.24 3.20
CA PHE A 68 -10.99 -1.16 4.00
C PHE A 68 -10.46 -2.59 3.88
N VAL A 69 -10.31 -3.08 2.66
CA VAL A 69 -9.87 -4.47 2.39
C VAL A 69 -8.43 -4.66 2.85
N PHE A 70 -7.56 -3.69 2.54
CA PHE A 70 -6.16 -3.67 2.93
C PHE A 70 -6.01 -3.71 4.45
N TYR A 71 -6.70 -2.83 5.19
CA TYR A 71 -6.61 -2.77 6.65
C TYR A 71 -6.85 -4.14 7.30
N TRP A 72 -7.93 -4.82 6.90
CA TRP A 72 -8.28 -6.11 7.48
C TRP A 72 -7.31 -7.21 7.09
N GLY A 73 -6.95 -7.32 5.81
CA GLY A 73 -6.01 -8.35 5.40
C GLY A 73 -4.61 -8.10 5.93
N HIS A 74 -4.15 -6.85 6.00
CA HIS A 74 -2.89 -6.47 6.62
C HIS A 74 -2.88 -6.81 8.12
N ARG A 75 -3.97 -6.53 8.84
CA ARG A 75 -4.12 -6.96 10.23
C ARG A 75 -4.07 -8.49 10.39
N ILE A 76 -4.64 -9.24 9.45
CA ILE A 76 -4.58 -10.72 9.43
C ILE A 76 -3.15 -11.21 9.12
N LEU A 77 -2.43 -10.55 8.22
CA LEU A 77 -1.02 -10.82 7.91
C LEU A 77 -0.11 -10.69 9.14
N HIS A 78 -0.49 -9.88 10.12
CA HIS A 78 0.18 -9.77 11.42
C HIS A 78 -0.20 -10.86 12.45
N SER A 79 -0.98 -11.86 12.06
CA SER A 79 -1.12 -13.08 12.87
C SER A 79 0.20 -13.85 12.92
N LYS A 80 0.47 -14.56 14.02
CA LYS A 80 1.76 -15.23 14.26
C LYS A 80 2.25 -16.08 13.08
N TRP A 81 1.35 -16.85 12.45
CA TRP A 81 1.70 -17.73 11.35
C TRP A 81 1.93 -16.97 10.05
N LEU A 82 1.02 -16.08 9.67
CA LEU A 82 1.15 -15.31 8.43
C LEU A 82 2.33 -14.34 8.50
N TYR A 83 2.57 -13.75 9.67
CA TYR A 83 3.72 -12.87 9.85
C TYR A 83 5.01 -13.64 9.60
N LYS A 84 5.20 -14.79 10.26
CA LYS A 84 6.44 -15.55 10.17
C LYS A 84 6.71 -16.12 8.78
N ASN A 85 5.67 -16.49 8.02
CA ASN A 85 5.83 -17.22 6.76
C ASN A 85 5.59 -16.36 5.51
N VAL A 86 4.88 -15.24 5.63
CA VAL A 86 4.47 -14.40 4.50
C VAL A 86 4.97 -12.98 4.72
N HIS A 87 4.45 -12.29 5.73
CA HIS A 87 4.62 -10.85 5.88
C HIS A 87 6.01 -10.44 6.42
N SER A 88 6.78 -11.38 6.99
CA SER A 88 8.16 -11.14 7.41
C SER A 88 9.09 -10.80 6.26
N VAL A 89 8.75 -11.19 5.02
CA VAL A 89 9.50 -10.79 3.82
C VAL A 89 9.33 -9.28 3.58
N HIS A 90 8.11 -8.77 3.72
CA HIS A 90 7.83 -7.34 3.62
C HIS A 90 8.52 -6.54 4.75
N HIS A 91 8.47 -7.07 5.98
CA HIS A 91 9.14 -6.50 7.15
C HIS A 91 10.67 -6.78 7.23
N GLU A 92 11.28 -7.36 6.19
CA GLU A 92 12.74 -7.61 6.17
C GLU A 92 13.52 -6.29 6.29
N TYR A 93 12.96 -5.20 5.79
CA TYR A 93 13.55 -3.86 5.83
C TYR A 93 12.83 -2.96 6.84
N ALA A 94 13.28 -2.98 8.10
CA ALA A 94 12.71 -2.15 9.18
C ALA A 94 12.74 -0.62 8.91
N THR A 95 13.59 -0.17 7.98
CA THR A 95 13.56 1.18 7.40
C THR A 95 13.35 1.05 5.89
N PRO A 96 12.10 1.10 5.40
CA PRO A 96 11.83 0.93 3.99
C PRO A 96 12.42 2.07 3.15
N PHE A 97 12.58 1.80 1.86
CA PHE A 97 12.91 2.78 0.83
C PHE A 97 12.02 2.50 -0.38
N GLY A 98 11.82 3.46 -1.29
CA GLY A 98 10.76 3.37 -2.31
C GLY A 98 10.69 2.06 -3.10
N LEU A 99 11.82 1.37 -3.34
CA LEU A 99 11.84 0.06 -4.00
C LEU A 99 11.24 -1.08 -3.15
N THR A 100 11.34 -1.02 -1.82
CA THR A 100 10.77 -2.06 -0.94
C THR A 100 9.25 -2.02 -0.87
N SER A 101 8.60 -0.98 -1.41
CA SER A 101 7.14 -0.88 -1.54
C SER A 101 6.50 -2.10 -2.22
N ALA A 102 7.21 -2.71 -3.17
CA ALA A 102 6.77 -3.91 -3.89
C ALA A 102 7.56 -5.18 -3.50
N TYR A 103 8.39 -5.09 -2.45
CA TYR A 103 9.15 -6.24 -1.94
C TYR A 103 8.30 -7.00 -0.93
N ALA A 104 7.66 -8.07 -1.38
CA ALA A 104 6.78 -8.88 -0.55
C ALA A 104 6.78 -10.35 -1.00
N HIS A 105 6.24 -11.22 -0.16
CA HIS A 105 6.01 -12.61 -0.52
C HIS A 105 4.94 -12.71 -1.63
N PRO A 106 5.01 -13.65 -2.60
CA PRO A 106 4.03 -13.75 -3.69
C PRO A 106 2.56 -13.82 -3.23
N ALA A 107 2.28 -14.53 -2.14
CA ALA A 107 0.94 -14.59 -1.55
C ALA A 107 0.44 -13.22 -1.07
N GLU A 108 1.33 -12.39 -0.53
CA GLU A 108 1.00 -11.01 -0.15
C GLU A 108 0.79 -10.15 -1.38
N ILE A 109 1.62 -10.28 -2.42
CA ILE A 109 1.43 -9.59 -3.71
C ILE A 109 0.04 -9.89 -4.30
N LEU A 110 -0.41 -11.14 -4.26
CA LEU A 110 -1.74 -11.52 -4.73
C LEU A 110 -2.86 -10.89 -3.90
N PHE A 111 -2.71 -10.85 -2.58
CA PHE A 111 -3.67 -10.19 -1.69
C PHE A 111 -3.72 -8.66 -1.92
N LEU A 112 -2.56 -8.02 -2.01
CA LEU A 112 -2.44 -6.58 -2.27
C LEU A 112 -3.02 -6.21 -3.64
N GLY A 113 -2.75 -7.04 -4.66
CA GLY A 113 -3.35 -6.92 -5.98
C GLY A 113 -4.87 -7.08 -5.93
N PHE A 114 -5.38 -8.06 -5.17
CA PHE A 114 -6.81 -8.21 -4.96
C PHE A 114 -7.42 -6.95 -4.33
N ALA A 115 -6.89 -6.46 -3.20
CA ALA A 115 -7.37 -5.25 -2.53
C ALA A 115 -7.41 -4.04 -3.47
N THR A 116 -6.38 -3.87 -4.30
CA THR A 116 -6.27 -2.80 -5.30
C THR A 116 -7.35 -2.88 -6.39
N ILE A 117 -7.80 -4.08 -6.73
CA ILE A 117 -8.71 -4.32 -7.85
C ILE A 117 -10.19 -4.44 -7.44
N VAL A 118 -10.52 -4.73 -6.17
CA VAL A 118 -11.92 -4.86 -5.74
C VAL A 118 -12.77 -3.66 -6.13
N GLY A 119 -12.29 -2.43 -5.92
CA GLY A 119 -13.02 -1.21 -6.30
C GLY A 119 -13.33 -1.13 -7.79
N PRO A 120 -12.32 -1.14 -8.68
CA PRO A 120 -12.53 -1.18 -10.13
C PRO A 120 -13.38 -2.36 -10.62
N ALA A 121 -13.27 -3.53 -10.00
CA ALA A 121 -14.07 -4.70 -10.36
C ALA A 121 -15.58 -4.49 -10.10
N LEU A 122 -15.94 -3.71 -9.06
CA LEU A 122 -17.32 -3.41 -8.70
C LEU A 122 -17.97 -2.35 -9.60
N THR A 123 -17.19 -1.47 -10.20
CA THR A 123 -17.70 -0.32 -10.96
C THR A 123 -17.61 -0.49 -12.48
N GLY A 124 -16.76 -1.40 -12.98
CA GLY A 124 -16.52 -1.58 -14.41
C GLY A 124 -16.07 -0.26 -15.09
N PRO A 125 -14.95 0.34 -14.67
CA PRO A 125 -14.58 1.68 -15.08
C PRO A 125 -14.17 1.77 -16.55
N HIS A 126 -14.05 3.00 -17.03
CA HIS A 126 -13.28 3.25 -18.25
C HIS A 126 -11.79 2.94 -18.03
N LEU A 127 -11.10 2.44 -19.05
CA LEU A 127 -9.68 2.06 -19.01
C LEU A 127 -8.78 3.20 -18.51
N ILE A 128 -9.07 4.44 -18.91
CA ILE A 128 -8.34 5.64 -18.42
C ILE A 128 -8.49 5.81 -16.91
N THR A 129 -9.69 5.61 -16.34
CA THR A 129 -9.87 5.69 -14.89
C THR A 129 -9.12 4.58 -14.17
N LEU A 130 -9.10 3.37 -14.74
CA LEU A 130 -8.32 2.25 -14.20
C LEU A 130 -6.81 2.57 -14.22
N TRP A 131 -6.27 3.10 -15.32
CA TRP A 131 -4.86 3.47 -15.40
C TRP A 131 -4.50 4.61 -14.44
N LEU A 132 -5.34 5.64 -14.34
CA LEU A 132 -5.17 6.70 -13.38
C LEU A 132 -5.15 6.15 -11.95
N TRP A 133 -6.06 5.24 -11.61
CA TRP A 133 -6.09 4.55 -10.33
C TRP A 133 -4.78 3.81 -10.03
N MET A 134 -4.28 3.02 -10.98
CA MET A 134 -3.03 2.28 -10.82
C MET A 134 -1.83 3.22 -10.59
N VAL A 135 -1.75 4.32 -11.33
CA VAL A 135 -0.69 5.33 -11.14
C VAL A 135 -0.77 5.96 -9.75
N LEU A 136 -1.96 6.40 -9.33
CA LEU A 136 -2.16 7.00 -8.01
C LEU A 136 -1.81 6.03 -6.89
N ARG A 137 -2.22 4.75 -7.00
CA ARG A 137 -1.86 3.72 -6.01
C ARG A 137 -0.36 3.48 -5.93
N VAL A 138 0.33 3.33 -7.06
CA VAL A 138 1.79 3.13 -7.06
C VAL A 138 2.51 4.33 -6.45
N LEU A 139 2.12 5.55 -6.79
CA LEU A 139 2.72 6.76 -6.21
C LEU A 139 2.52 6.83 -4.70
N GLU A 140 1.31 6.53 -4.23
CA GLU A 140 0.98 6.50 -2.80
C GLU A 140 1.81 5.45 -2.06
N THR A 141 1.86 4.22 -2.56
CA THR A 141 2.63 3.15 -1.89
C THR A 141 4.12 3.49 -1.85
N VAL A 142 4.66 4.09 -2.91
CA VAL A 142 6.06 4.55 -2.92
C VAL A 142 6.27 5.67 -1.91
N GLU A 143 5.35 6.63 -1.78
CA GLU A 143 5.44 7.71 -0.79
C GLU A 143 5.42 7.14 0.63
N ALA A 144 4.49 6.23 0.94
CA ALA A 144 4.39 5.58 2.24
C ALA A 144 5.66 4.78 2.63
N HIS A 145 6.43 4.29 1.66
CA HIS A 145 7.63 3.47 1.88
C HIS A 145 8.94 4.19 1.59
N CYS A 146 8.93 5.45 1.15
CA CYS A 146 10.15 6.11 0.71
C CYS A 146 11.14 6.36 1.86
N GLY A 147 10.67 6.29 3.12
CA GLY A 147 11.45 6.55 4.31
C GLY A 147 11.89 8.01 4.41
N TYR A 148 11.13 8.93 3.78
CA TYR A 148 11.29 10.37 3.83
C TYR A 148 9.92 11.03 4.02
N HIS A 149 9.83 11.95 4.96
CA HIS A 149 8.64 12.76 5.14
C HIS A 149 8.81 14.10 4.41
N PHE A 150 8.23 14.21 3.23
CA PHE A 150 8.36 15.41 2.39
C PHE A 150 7.49 16.57 2.89
N PRO A 151 7.91 17.84 2.71
CA PRO A 151 7.08 19.00 3.05
C PRO A 151 5.74 19.05 2.32
N TRP A 152 5.68 18.49 1.11
CA TRP A 152 4.46 18.41 0.29
C TRP A 152 3.70 17.09 0.46
N SER A 153 4.07 16.22 1.42
CA SER A 153 3.29 15.01 1.68
C SER A 153 1.87 15.39 2.12
N LEU A 154 0.88 14.62 1.64
CA LEU A 154 -0.52 14.83 1.99
C LEU A 154 -0.77 14.68 3.50
N SER A 155 0.08 13.94 4.22
CA SER A 155 0.03 13.84 5.69
C SER A 155 0.14 15.18 6.41
N ASN A 156 0.74 16.20 5.78
CA ASN A 156 0.85 17.55 6.35
C ASN A 156 -0.44 18.36 6.25
N PHE A 157 -1.33 18.00 5.32
CA PHE A 157 -2.52 18.78 4.99
C PHE A 157 -3.82 18.03 5.31
N LEU A 158 -3.79 16.70 5.30
CA LEU A 158 -4.94 15.82 5.50
C LEU A 158 -4.75 14.99 6.78
N PRO A 159 -5.48 15.29 7.87
CA PRO A 159 -5.29 14.63 9.17
C PRO A 159 -5.53 13.11 9.17
N LEU A 160 -6.27 12.60 8.19
CA LEU A 160 -6.57 11.18 8.05
C LEU A 160 -5.61 10.45 7.11
N TYR A 161 -4.62 11.10 6.53
CA TYR A 161 -3.63 10.48 5.66
C TYR A 161 -2.42 10.00 6.47
N GLY A 162 -2.05 8.72 6.34
CA GLY A 162 -0.97 8.11 7.12
C GLY A 162 0.42 8.61 6.73
N GLY A 163 0.73 8.51 5.43
CA GLY A 163 2.03 8.89 4.87
C GLY A 163 3.22 8.08 5.40
N ALA A 164 4.42 8.49 4.98
CA ALA A 164 5.66 7.76 5.26
C ALA A 164 5.91 7.51 6.76
N ASP A 165 5.73 8.54 7.61
CA ASP A 165 6.01 8.46 9.04
C ASP A 165 5.15 7.41 9.76
N PHE A 166 3.88 7.27 9.36
CA PHE A 166 2.93 6.34 9.97
C PHE A 166 3.29 4.90 9.63
N HIS A 167 3.70 4.66 8.37
CA HIS A 167 4.09 3.35 7.88
C HIS A 167 5.51 2.95 8.32
N ASP A 168 6.45 3.89 8.40
CA ASP A 168 7.77 3.68 8.99
C ASP A 168 7.68 3.22 10.45
N TYR A 169 6.72 3.75 11.22
CA TYR A 169 6.48 3.29 12.58
C TYR A 169 5.99 1.85 12.61
N HIS A 170 5.12 1.47 11.68
CA HIS A 170 4.62 0.11 11.52
C HIS A 170 5.75 -0.90 11.29
N HIS A 171 6.65 -0.64 10.32
CA HIS A 171 7.79 -1.50 9.98
C HIS A 171 8.79 -1.73 11.12
N ARG A 172 8.78 -0.87 12.15
CA ARG A 172 9.66 -1.00 13.32
C ARG A 172 9.09 -1.90 14.41
N LEU A 173 7.81 -2.25 14.31
CA LEU A 173 7.11 -3.04 15.31
C LEU A 173 7.04 -4.50 14.91
N LEU A 174 7.36 -5.38 15.85
CA LEU A 174 7.09 -6.81 15.70
C LEU A 174 5.58 -7.08 15.78
N TYR A 175 5.15 -8.21 15.22
CA TYR A 175 3.74 -8.66 15.21
C TYR A 175 3.05 -8.69 16.59
N THR A 176 3.79 -8.73 17.70
CA THR A 176 3.24 -8.71 19.07
C THR A 176 2.83 -7.31 19.55
N LYS A 177 3.31 -6.25 18.89
CA LYS A 177 3.01 -4.85 19.20
C LYS A 177 2.53 -4.10 17.95
N SER A 178 2.08 -4.82 16.93
CA SER A 178 1.69 -4.27 15.64
C SER A 178 0.41 -3.44 15.72
N GLY A 179 0.35 -2.46 14.84
CA GLY A 179 -0.73 -1.48 14.68
C GLY A 179 -0.51 -0.76 13.36
N ASN A 180 -1.18 0.37 13.12
CA ASN A 180 -0.95 1.16 11.89
C ASN A 180 -1.12 0.33 10.61
N TYR A 181 -2.28 -0.31 10.44
CA TYR A 181 -2.51 -1.28 9.35
C TYR A 181 -3.07 -0.65 8.08
N SER A 182 -3.58 0.57 8.12
CA SER A 182 -4.09 1.27 6.94
C SER A 182 -3.02 1.44 5.85
N SER A 183 -3.46 1.43 4.58
CA SER A 183 -2.58 1.77 3.47
C SER A 183 -2.43 3.29 3.38
N THR A 184 -3.54 3.98 3.11
CA THR A 184 -3.59 5.41 2.80
C THR A 184 -4.25 6.22 3.90
N PHE A 185 -5.53 5.95 4.17
CA PHE A 185 -6.30 6.67 5.18
C PHE A 185 -6.36 5.88 6.50
N VAL A 186 -6.01 6.55 7.59
CA VAL A 186 -5.89 5.94 8.92
C VAL A 186 -7.21 5.79 9.67
N TYR A 187 -8.36 6.03 9.01
CA TYR A 187 -9.68 6.03 9.65
C TYR A 187 -10.00 4.70 10.35
N MET A 188 -9.63 3.57 9.74
CA MET A 188 -9.78 2.25 10.38
C MET A 188 -8.89 2.10 11.60
N ASP A 189 -7.64 2.57 11.52
CA ASP A 189 -6.77 2.58 12.68
C ASP A 189 -7.31 3.46 13.82
N TRP A 190 -8.02 4.55 13.51
CA TRP A 190 -8.74 5.36 14.50
C TRP A 190 -9.89 4.61 15.16
N ILE A 191 -10.78 4.02 14.35
CA ILE A 191 -11.96 3.28 14.82
C ILE A 191 -11.54 2.12 15.74
N PHE A 192 -10.53 1.35 15.35
CA PHE A 192 -10.09 0.17 16.10
C PHE A 192 -8.93 0.42 17.07
N GLY A 193 -8.46 1.67 17.16
CA GLY A 193 -7.43 2.08 18.11
C GLY A 193 -6.03 1.53 17.83
N THR A 194 -5.75 1.05 16.61
CA THR A 194 -4.45 0.47 16.22
C THR A 194 -3.38 1.54 15.93
N HIS A 195 -3.75 2.83 15.93
CA HIS A 195 -2.83 3.99 15.83
C HIS A 195 -2.25 4.48 17.19
N LYS A 196 -2.72 3.93 18.33
CA LYS A 196 -2.40 4.47 19.67
C LYS A 196 -0.90 4.46 19.99
N GLY A 197 -0.18 3.42 19.58
CA GLY A 197 1.27 3.30 19.78
C GLY A 197 2.04 4.44 19.10
N TYR A 198 1.69 4.72 17.85
CA TYR A 198 2.28 5.79 17.05
C TYR A 198 2.08 7.17 17.70
N ARG A 199 0.83 7.47 18.11
CA ARG A 199 0.51 8.74 18.76
C ARG A 199 1.26 8.93 20.08
N ARG A 200 1.40 7.87 20.87
CA ARG A 200 2.21 7.91 22.08
C ARG A 200 3.66 8.29 21.77
N LEU A 201 4.26 7.68 20.74
CA LEU A 201 5.62 8.01 20.31
C LEU A 201 5.74 9.48 19.86
N LYS A 202 4.81 10.00 19.04
CA LYS A 202 4.83 11.42 18.63
C LYS A 202 4.75 12.36 19.83
N SER A 203 3.83 12.12 20.76
CA SER A 203 3.67 12.96 21.96
C SER A 203 4.91 13.00 22.87
N LEU A 204 5.72 11.93 22.87
CA LEU A 204 6.97 11.89 23.63
C LEU A 204 8.09 12.70 22.96
N LYS A 205 8.11 12.74 21.63
CA LYS A 205 9.09 13.52 20.85
C LYS A 205 8.80 15.02 20.91
N GLU A 206 7.53 15.42 20.95
CA GLU A 206 7.11 16.83 21.06
C GLU A 206 7.43 17.45 22.43
N LYS A 207 7.63 16.62 23.45
CA LYS A 207 7.97 17.04 24.82
C LYS A 207 9.47 17.13 25.09
N GLN A 208 10.31 16.76 24.11
CA GLN A 208 11.78 16.85 24.16
C GLN A 208 12.25 18.05 23.36
#